data_AF-A0A0C2HHQ7-F1
#
_entry.id   AF-A0A0C2HHQ7-F1
#
_cell.length_a   1.000
_cell.length_b   1.000
_cell.length_c   1.000
_cell.angle_alpha   90.00
_cell.angle_beta   90.00
_cell.angle_gamma   90.00
#
_symmetry.space_group_name_H-M   'P 1'
#
loop_
_entity.id
_entity.type
_entity.pdbx_description
1 polymer ?
#
loop_
_entity_poly.entity_id
_entity_poly.type
_entity_poly.pdbx_seq_one_letter_code
_entity_poly.pdbx_strand_id
1 'polypeptide(L)' 'MLREARGQVTFKIVPSYRSAPPACEIFVRAQFDYDPCEDDLIPCPQAGVPFKTGDILQVS' A
#
# COMPACT_ATOMS: atom_id res chain seq x y z
N MET A 1 7.54 1.35 -18.92
CA MET A 1 6.15 1.34 -19.46
C MET A 1 5.26 2.44 -18.86
N LEU A 2 4.85 2.43 -17.57
CA LEU A 2 4.20 3.61 -16.94
C LEU A 2 5.20 4.59 -16.31
N ARG A 3 6.24 4.06 -15.64
CA ARG A 3 7.29 4.87 -14.98
C ARG A 3 8.03 5.84 -15.91
N GLU A 4 8.02 5.57 -17.22
CA GLU A 4 8.69 6.37 -18.25
C GLU A 4 7.69 7.19 -19.10
N ALA A 5 6.39 7.02 -18.89
CA ALA A 5 5.37 7.71 -19.66
C ALA A 5 5.43 9.22 -19.40
N ARG A 6 5.33 10.01 -20.47
CA ARG A 6 5.29 11.47 -20.43
C ARG A 6 4.12 11.97 -21.26
N GLY A 7 3.47 13.04 -20.83
CA GLY A 7 2.28 13.58 -21.50
C GLY A 7 0.98 12.89 -21.07
N GLN A 8 -0.07 12.99 -21.89
CA GLN A 8 -1.40 12.48 -21.56
C GLN A 8 -1.41 10.94 -21.56
N VAL A 9 -1.94 10.35 -20.49
CA VAL A 9 -2.19 8.91 -20.37
C VAL A 9 -3.69 8.68 -20.28
N THR A 10 -4.26 7.95 -21.24
CA THR A 10 -5.67 7.58 -21.25
C THR A 10 -5.81 6.09 -20.97
N PHE A 11 -6.51 5.74 -19.90
CA PHE A 11 -6.80 4.35 -19.56
C PHE A 11 -8.16 3.93 -20.14
N LYS A 12 -8.20 2.77 -20.80
CA LYS A 12 -9.44 2.09 -21.15
C LYS A 12 -9.66 0.99 -20.12
N ILE A 13 -10.68 1.16 -19.28
CA ILE A 13 -10.99 0.23 -18.17
C ILE A 13 -12.37 -0.40 -18.35
N VAL A 14 -12.54 -1.60 -17.81
CA VAL A 14 -13.84 -2.25 -17.62
C VAL A 14 -14.22 -2.12 -16.14
N PRO A 15 -15.49 -1.85 -15.79
CA PRO A 15 -15.90 -1.76 -14.39
C PRO A 15 -15.59 -3.03 -13.60
N SER A 16 -15.13 -2.87 -12.35
CA SER A 16 -15.04 -3.94 -11.36
C SER A 16 -16.31 -3.94 -10.51
N TYR A 17 -16.92 -5.10 -10.31
CA TYR A 17 -18.11 -5.25 -9.45
C TYR A 17 -17.77 -5.47 -7.97
N ARG A 18 -16.51 -5.26 -7.58
CA ARG A 18 -16.12 -5.32 -6.16
C ARG A 18 -16.54 -4.01 -5.48
N SER A 19 -17.38 -4.12 -4.45
CA SER A 19 -17.67 -2.99 -3.57
C SER A 19 -16.39 -2.56 -2.85
N ALA A 20 -16.11 -1.26 -2.85
CA ALA A 20 -15.09 -0.72 -1.97
C ALA A 20 -15.55 -0.94 -0.51
N PRO A 21 -14.67 -1.42 0.38
CA PRO A 21 -14.99 -1.44 1.81
C PRO A 21 -15.27 0.00 2.30
N PRO A 22 -16.10 0.17 3.34
CA PRO A 22 -16.32 1.48 3.96
C PRO A 22 -14.99 2.07 4.44
N ALA A 23 -14.84 3.39 4.30
CA ALA A 23 -13.69 4.09 4.88
C ALA A 23 -13.70 3.92 6.40
N CYS A 24 -12.65 3.34 6.95
CA CYS A 24 -12.44 3.17 8.38
C CYS A 24 -11.01 3.58 8.69
N GLU A 25 -10.82 4.52 9.60
CA GLU A 25 -9.49 4.92 10.06
C GLU A 25 -9.20 4.26 11.39
N ILE A 26 -8.17 3.42 11.41
CA ILE A 26 -7.69 2.74 12.62
C ILE A 26 -6.26 3.17 12.87
N PHE A 27 -5.93 3.52 14.12
CA PHE A 27 -4.57 3.84 14.53
C PHE A 27 -4.05 2.73 15.45
N VAL A 28 -2.87 2.19 15.13
CA VAL A 28 -2.21 1.15 15.92
C VAL A 28 -0.80 1.56 16.27
N ARG A 29 -0.26 1.03 17.37
CA ARG A 29 1.15 1.20 17.73
C ARG A 29 1.94 -0.05 17.38
N ALA A 30 3.00 0.09 16.58
CA ALA A 30 3.91 -0.99 16.25
C ALA A 30 4.60 -1.55 17.51
N GLN A 31 4.59 -2.87 17.66
CA GLN A 31 5.24 -3.59 18.77
C GLN A 31 6.47 -4.37 18.31
N PHE A 32 6.85 -4.22 17.04
CA PHE A 32 8.01 -4.83 16.42
C PHE A 32 8.48 -3.94 15.27
N ASP A 33 9.69 -4.20 14.79
CA ASP A 33 10.26 -3.54 13.62
C ASP A 33 9.91 -4.33 12.35
N TYR A 34 9.63 -3.62 11.26
CA TYR A 34 9.33 -4.24 9.97
C TYR A 34 10.15 -3.60 8.85
N ASP A 35 10.85 -4.44 8.09
CA ASP A 35 11.48 -4.09 6.81
C ASP A 35 10.83 -4.89 5.67
N PRO A 36 10.05 -4.24 4.78
CA PRO A 36 9.44 -4.92 3.64
C PRO A 36 10.46 -5.57 2.69
N CYS A 37 11.74 -5.17 2.73
CA CYS A 37 12.79 -5.75 1.90
C CYS A 37 13.27 -7.12 2.42
N GLU A 38 12.96 -7.47 3.67
CA GLU A 38 13.30 -8.76 4.29
C GLU A 38 12.11 -9.75 4.32
N ASP A 39 10.94 -9.34 3.80
CA ASP A 39 9.71 -10.14 3.79
C ASP A 39 9.44 -10.74 2.40
N ASP A 40 9.74 -12.02 2.22
CA ASP A 40 9.51 -12.75 0.96
C ASP A 40 8.02 -13.02 0.66
N LEU A 41 7.13 -12.78 1.62
CA LEU A 41 5.69 -13.04 1.46
C LEU A 41 4.90 -11.79 1.03
N ILE A 42 5.48 -10.60 1.12
CA ILE A 42 4.79 -9.37 0.71
C ILE A 42 4.57 -9.36 -0.82
N PRO A 43 3.35 -9.05 -1.31
CA PRO A 43 3.07 -9.09 -2.76
C PRO A 43 3.86 -8.06 -3.59
N CYS A 44 4.26 -6.95 -2.97
CA CYS A 44 4.96 -5.84 -3.62
C CYS A 44 5.82 -5.10 -2.58
N PRO A 45 7.11 -5.49 -2.42
CA PRO A 45 8.01 -4.87 -1.44
C PRO A 45 8.13 -3.36 -1.58
N GLN A 46 8.06 -2.84 -2.82
CA GLN A 46 8.19 -1.41 -3.10
C GLN A 46 6.99 -0.59 -2.63
N ALA A 47 5.85 -1.24 -2.36
CA ALA A 47 4.68 -0.62 -1.76
C ALA A 47 4.64 -0.80 -0.23
N GLY A 48 5.54 -1.61 0.33
CA GLY A 48 5.65 -1.81 1.77
C GLY A 48 6.12 -0.54 2.48
N VAL A 49 5.57 -0.30 3.67
CA VAL A 49 5.95 0.82 4.52
C VAL A 49 6.79 0.28 5.68
N PRO A 50 8.09 0.57 5.75
CA PRO A 50 8.90 0.18 6.91
C PRO A 50 8.46 0.97 8.14
N PHE A 51 8.52 0.34 9.30
CA PHE A 51 8.22 0.96 10.59
C PHE A 51 9.04 0.36 11.71
N LYS A 52 9.11 1.07 12.82
CA LYS A 52 9.84 0.70 14.03
C LYS A 52 8.92 0.55 15.22
N THR A 53 9.38 -0.21 16.20
CA THR A 53 8.67 -0.38 17.48
C THR A 53 8.38 0.99 18.11
N GLY A 54 7.12 1.24 18.44
CA GLY A 54 6.64 2.49 19.00
C GLY A 54 5.99 3.45 18.00
N ASP A 55 6.20 3.25 16.69
CA ASP A 55 5.55 4.06 15.65
C ASP A 55 4.02 3.90 15.71
N ILE A 56 3.30 4.98 15.40
CA ILE A 56 1.84 4.95 15.25
C ILE A 56 1.51 4.86 13.76
N LEU A 57 0.81 3.80 13.37
CA LEU A 57 0.41 3.51 11.99
C LEU A 57 -1.07 3.76 11.80
N GLN A 58 -1.43 4.40 10.70
CA GLN A 58 -2.82 4.52 10.24
C GLN A 58 -3.12 3.39 9.26
N VAL A 59 -4.19 2.63 9.53
CA VAL A 59 -4.74 1.58 8.67
C VAL A 59 -6.04 2.10 8.08
N SER A 60 -6.12 2.16 6.74
CA SER A 60 -7.23 2.72 5.95
C SER A 60 -7.60 1.83 4.78
#